data_AF-A0A3N5G4Y5-F1
#
_entry.id   AF-A0A3N5G4Y5-F1
#
_cell.length_a   1.000
_cell.length_b   1.000
_cell.length_c   1.000
_cell.angle_alpha   90.00
_cell.angle_beta   90.00
_cell.angle_gamma   90.00
#
_symmetry.space_group_name_H-M   'P 1'
#
loop_
_entity.id
_entity.type
_entity.pdbx_description
1 polymer ?
#
loop_
_entity_poly.entity_id
_entity_poly.type
_entity_poly.pdbx_seq_one_letter_code
_entity_poly.pdbx_strand_id
1 'polypeptide(L)'
;TRQQMAKAVGVSEDYLGRIFQQELGLSPMEYLNRYRIKEAKVLLSQTCASVTEIAAQVGFDDPAYFSRAFSKQVGFSPRAYRK
;
A
#
# COMPACT_ATOMS: atom_id res chain seq x y z
N THR A 1 -2.06 -3.10 -10.37
CA THR A 1 -0.97 -4.06 -10.63
C THR A 1 0.20 -3.37 -11.31
N ARG A 2 1.38 -3.99 -11.40
CA ARG A 2 2.56 -3.42 -12.08
C ARG A 2 2.27 -3.06 -13.54
N GLN A 3 1.61 -3.96 -14.27
CA GLN A 3 1.14 -3.74 -15.64
C GLN A 3 0.26 -2.50 -15.79
N GLN A 4 -0.69 -2.28 -14.86
CA GLN A 4 -1.57 -1.10 -14.91
C GLN A 4 -0.79 0.20 -14.71
N MET A 5 0.19 0.23 -13.79
CA MET A 5 1.04 1.41 -13.59
C MET A 5 1.88 1.70 -14.84
N ALA A 6 2.51 0.66 -15.41
CA ALA A 6 3.33 0.78 -16.61
C ALA A 6 2.50 1.30 -17.80
N LYS A 7 1.29 0.76 -17.98
CA LYS A 7 0.35 1.23 -19.00
C LYS A 7 -0.09 2.68 -18.78
N ALA A 8 -0.36 3.09 -17.53
CA ALA A 8 -0.81 4.44 -17.21
C ALA A 8 0.25 5.52 -17.49
N VAL A 9 1.54 5.18 -17.36
CA VAL A 9 2.66 6.09 -17.65
C VAL A 9 3.31 5.86 -19.02
N GLY A 10 2.77 4.94 -19.84
CA GLY A 10 3.25 4.71 -21.20
C GLY A 10 4.63 4.03 -21.31
N VAL A 11 5.02 3.21 -20.33
CA VAL A 11 6.32 2.52 -20.33
C VAL A 11 6.16 1.00 -20.18
N SER A 12 7.23 0.24 -20.43
CA SER A 12 7.24 -1.20 -20.15
C SER A 12 7.35 -1.48 -18.65
N GLU A 13 6.87 -2.64 -18.20
CA GLU A 13 6.95 -3.03 -16.79
C GLU A 13 8.39 -3.10 -16.28
N ASP A 14 9.33 -3.54 -17.12
CA ASP A 14 10.75 -3.62 -16.80
C ASP A 14 11.38 -2.24 -16.67
N TYR A 15 11.05 -1.31 -17.59
CA TYR A 15 11.52 0.05 -17.51
C TYR A 15 11.00 0.74 -16.24
N LEU A 16 9.71 0.57 -15.92
CA LEU A 16 9.12 1.06 -14.68
C LEU A 16 9.88 0.52 -13.45
N GLY A 17 10.19 -0.77 -13.45
CA GLY A 17 10.96 -1.40 -12.37
C GLY A 17 12.35 -0.81 -12.22
N ARG A 18 13.08 -0.62 -13.33
CA ARG A 18 14.42 -0.04 -13.33
C ARG A 18 14.42 1.40 -12.81
N ILE A 19 13.50 2.23 -13.28
CA ILE A 19 13.40 3.64 -12.85
C ILE A 19 13.08 3.73 -11.35
N PHE A 20 12.13 2.94 -10.85
CA PHE A 20 11.83 2.91 -9.42
C PHE A 20 13.04 2.48 -8.58
N GLN A 21 13.80 1.49 -9.06
CA GLN A 21 15.01 1.06 -8.37
C GLN A 21 16.11 2.12 -8.40
N GLN A 22 16.27 2.83 -9.51
CA GLN A 22 17.29 3.87 -9.67
C GLN A 22 16.97 5.14 -8.86
N GLU A 23 15.72 5.59 -8.90
CA GLU A 23 15.31 6.87 -8.31
C GLU A 23 14.90 6.74 -6.83
N LEU A 24 14.26 5.62 -6.47
CA LEU A 24 13.68 5.43 -5.13
C LEU A 24 14.34 4.31 -4.33
N GLY A 25 15.11 3.43 -4.99
CA GLY A 25 15.70 2.25 -4.35
C GLY A 25 14.69 1.14 -4.04
N LEU A 26 13.47 1.21 -4.58
CA LEU A 26 12.35 0.31 -4.26
C LEU A 26 11.74 -0.27 -5.55
N SER A 27 10.97 -1.34 -5.43
CA SER A 27 10.10 -1.76 -6.54
C SER A 27 8.82 -0.92 -6.61
N PRO A 28 8.16 -0.81 -7.79
CA PRO A 28 6.87 -0.12 -7.92
C PRO A 28 5.79 -0.65 -6.98
N MET A 29 5.75 -1.96 -6.76
CA MET A 29 4.78 -2.60 -5.87
C MET A 29 5.06 -2.31 -4.40
N GLU A 30 6.33 -2.23 -4.01
CA GLU A 30 6.71 -1.86 -2.66
C GLU A 30 6.34 -0.40 -2.37
N TYR A 31 6.60 0.50 -3.31
CA TYR A 31 6.16 1.89 -3.21
C TYR A 31 4.64 2.00 -3.07
N LEU A 32 3.88 1.30 -3.91
CA LEU A 32 2.42 1.26 -3.84
C LEU A 32 1.94 0.76 -2.48
N ASN A 33 2.52 -0.32 -1.95
CA ASN A 33 2.16 -0.84 -0.63
C ASN A 33 2.43 0.20 0.46
N ARG A 34 3.60 0.86 0.44
CA ARG A 34 3.93 1.92 1.41
C ARG A 34 2.94 3.08 1.35
N TYR A 35 2.55 3.48 0.15
CA TYR A 35 1.53 4.51 -0.07
C TYR A 35 0.17 4.09 0.51
N ARG A 36 -0.30 2.87 0.22
CA ARG A 36 -1.57 2.35 0.75
C ARG A 36 -1.58 2.29 2.28
N ILE A 37 -0.48 1.87 2.91
CA ILE A 37 -0.36 1.88 4.37
C ILE A 37 -0.39 3.31 4.92
N LYS A 38 0.25 4.27 4.26
CA LYS A 38 0.18 5.69 4.64
C LYS A 38 -1.26 6.20 4.65
N GLU A 39 -2.02 5.94 3.58
CA GLU A 39 -3.44 6.31 3.50
C GLU A 39 -4.29 5.57 4.54
N ALA A 40 -4.00 4.29 4.80
CA ALA A 40 -4.70 3.53 5.83
C ALA A 40 -4.51 4.14 7.23
N LYS A 41 -3.33 4.66 7.56
CA LYS A 41 -3.10 5.38 8.83
C LYS A 41 -4.00 6.60 8.96
N VAL A 42 -4.17 7.37 7.88
CA VAL A 42 -5.06 8.54 7.83
C VAL A 42 -6.50 8.11 8.09
N LEU A 43 -7.01 7.12 7.35
CA LEU A 43 -8.36 6.60 7.51
C LEU A 43 -8.62 6.02 8.90
N LEU A 44 -7.64 5.31 9.49
CA LEU A 44 -7.74 4.76 10.84
C LEU A 44 -7.92 5.85 11.90
N SER A 45 -7.31 7.03 11.69
CA SER A 45 -7.37 8.17 12.60
C SER A 45 -8.56 9.12 12.39
N GLN A 46 -9.11 9.17 11.17
CA GLN A 46 -10.15 10.14 10.80
C GLN A 46 -11.55 9.53 10.71
N THR A 47 -11.68 8.20 10.75
CA THR A 47 -12.96 7.51 10.49
C THR A 47 -13.22 6.39 11.49
N CYS A 48 -14.50 6.05 11.65
CA CYS A 48 -14.96 4.89 12.41
C CYS A 48 -15.05 3.61 11.56
N ALA A 49 -14.64 3.64 10.29
CA ALA A 49 -14.72 2.49 9.39
C ALA A 49 -13.98 1.27 9.97
N SER A 50 -14.50 0.07 9.78
CA SER A 50 -13.83 -1.16 10.20
C SER A 50 -12.47 -1.33 9.51
N VAL A 51 -11.59 -2.11 10.12
CA VAL A 51 -10.27 -2.45 9.54
C VAL A 51 -10.43 -3.09 8.16
N THR A 52 -11.47 -3.90 7.97
CA THR A 52 -11.81 -4.55 6.70
C THR A 52 -12.22 -3.54 5.63
N GLU A 53 -13.08 -2.58 5.96
CA GLU A 53 -13.49 -1.51 5.03
C GLU A 53 -12.30 -0.65 4.62
N ILE A 54 -11.43 -0.30 5.57
CA ILE A 54 -10.21 0.47 5.28
C ILE A 54 -9.28 -0.32 4.37
N ALA A 55 -9.10 -1.62 4.60
CA ALA A 55 -8.29 -2.48 3.75
C ALA A 55 -8.80 -2.47 2.29
N ALA A 56 -10.11 -2.61 2.10
CA ALA A 56 -10.73 -2.52 0.77
C ALA A 56 -10.55 -1.13 0.15
N GLN A 57 -10.75 -0.06 0.93
CA GLN A 57 -10.65 1.32 0.45
C GLN A 57 -9.23 1.69 0.00
N VAL A 58 -8.20 1.17 0.67
CA VAL A 58 -6.80 1.37 0.25
C VAL A 58 -6.32 0.32 -0.76
N GLY A 59 -7.21 -0.52 -1.28
CA GLY A 59 -6.94 -1.43 -2.40
C GLY A 59 -6.24 -2.74 -2.02
N PHE A 60 -6.47 -3.24 -0.80
CA PHE A 60 -6.12 -4.60 -0.40
C PHE A 60 -7.34 -5.52 -0.53
N ASP A 61 -7.22 -6.56 -1.36
CA ASP A 61 -8.28 -7.56 -1.54
C ASP A 61 -8.40 -8.53 -0.35
N ASP A 62 -7.28 -8.76 0.35
CA ASP A 62 -7.21 -9.62 1.54
C ASP A 62 -6.94 -8.76 2.81
N PRO A 63 -7.93 -8.61 3.71
CA PRO A 63 -7.77 -7.90 4.99
C PRO A 63 -6.70 -8.50 5.92
N ALA A 64 -6.46 -9.81 5.85
CA ALA A 64 -5.41 -10.47 6.63
C ALA A 64 -4.03 -10.12 6.08
N TYR A 65 -3.86 -10.11 4.76
CA TYR A 65 -2.64 -9.59 4.13
C TYR A 65 -2.41 -8.11 4.44
N PHE A 66 -3.45 -7.27 4.38
CA PHE A 66 -3.37 -5.88 4.82
C PHE A 66 -2.85 -5.76 6.26
N SER A 67 -3.44 -6.51 7.19
CA SER A 67 -3.06 -6.44 8.60
C SER A 67 -1.60 -6.83 8.83
N ARG A 68 -1.09 -7.86 8.11
CA ARG A 68 0.33 -8.24 8.13
C ARG A 68 1.23 -7.17 7.55
N ALA A 69 0.87 -6.61 6.39
CA ALA A 69 1.64 -5.56 5.72
C ALA A 69 1.70 -4.28 6.58
N PHE A 70 0.57 -3.87 7.15
CA PHE A 70 0.47 -2.72 8.06
C PHE A 70 1.35 -2.94 9.29
N SER A 71 1.24 -4.10 9.94
CA SER A 71 2.04 -4.41 11.14
C SER A 71 3.53 -4.45 10.83
N LYS A 72 3.92 -5.02 9.68
CA LYS A 72 5.33 -5.05 9.24
C LYS A 72 5.91 -3.64 9.06
N GLN A 73 5.11 -2.70 8.55
CA GLN A 73 5.57 -1.35 8.25
C GLN A 73 5.45 -0.37 9.43
N VAL A 74 4.43 -0.55 10.28
CA VAL A 74 4.07 0.39 11.36
C VAL A 74 4.52 -0.11 12.75
N GLY A 75 4.76 -1.41 12.90
CA GLY A 75 5.13 -2.05 14.19
C GLY A 75 3.93 -2.46 15.06
N PHE A 76 2.72 -1.99 14.73
CA PHE A 76 1.49 -2.30 15.46
C PHE A 76 0.40 -2.78 14.50
N SER A 77 -0.55 -3.58 14.99
CA SER A 77 -1.72 -3.96 14.20
C SER A 77 -2.61 -2.73 13.90
N PRO A 78 -3.38 -2.72 12.79
CA PRO A 78 -4.29 -1.62 12.49
C PRO A 78 -5.24 -1.27 13.63
N ARG A 79 -5.73 -2.30 14.34
CA ARG A 79 -6.64 -2.13 15.49
C ARG A 79 -5.93 -1.56 16.71
N ALA A 80 -4.67 -1.94 16.94
CA ALA A 80 -3.85 -1.36 18.01
C ALA A 80 -3.48 0.09 17.70
N TYR A 81 -3.18 0.40 16.43
CA TYR A 81 -2.85 1.76 15.98
C TYR A 81 -4.00 2.76 16.14
N ARG A 82 -5.25 2.29 16.04
CA ARG A 82 -6.45 3.14 16.24
C ARG A 82 -6.72 3.48 17.71
N LYS A 83 -6.31 2.61 18.64
CA LYS A 83 -6.54 2.82 20.07
C LYS A 83 -5.64 3.92 20.59
#